data_AF-A0A1F5G0P2-F1
#
_entry.id   AF-A0A1F5G0P2-F1
#
_cell.length_a   1.000
_cell.length_b   1.000
_cell.length_c   1.000
_cell.angle_alpha   90.00
_cell.angle_beta   90.00
_cell.angle_gamma   90.00
#
_symmetry.space_group_name_H-M   'P 1'
#
loop_
_entity.id
_entity.type
_entity.pdbx_description
1 polymer ?
#
loop_
_entity_poly.entity_id
_entity_poly.type
_entity_poly.pdbx_seq_one_letter_code
_entity_poly.pdbx_strand_id
1 'polypeptide(L)'
;MANKTDYYQTLGISKNATDSDIKRAYRTKARQHHPDVDRSPDAEKKFKEINEAYQVLSDSQKRQAYDQFGHSAFQPGGGFGGAQAGGPFGGAGGFRTYTWSSGGGQNQNDFGGFADPFDIFEAFFGGQSPFGRQARLPRYVIKLDFMEAVHGTQKEVEAEGKRQKIKIPAGVDDGSEIRFSNFVLVCQVTRHPKFKRRGYDIVTEHEISFSKAALGSVEEIETVDGSVKIKIPSGTQSGTQIRLRGKGIKHVSGHGYGDHYVIIRIHVPSRLSREQRKLLEEFEELS
;
A
#
# COMPACT_ATOMS: atom_id res chain seq x y z
N MET A 1 44.06 19.73 -22.60
CA MET A 1 43.43 19.03 -21.47
C MET A 1 42.25 19.88 -21.03
N ALA A 2 41.01 19.39 -21.18
CA ALA A 2 39.83 20.19 -20.88
C ALA A 2 39.70 20.35 -19.36
N ASN A 3 39.81 21.58 -18.84
CA ASN A 3 39.51 21.89 -17.45
C ASN A 3 38.03 21.57 -17.20
N LYS A 4 37.73 20.51 -16.44
CA LYS A 4 36.37 20.22 -15.97
C LYS A 4 35.87 21.39 -15.10
N THR A 5 34.67 21.88 -15.37
CA THR A 5 34.03 22.98 -14.65
C THR A 5 33.80 22.62 -13.19
N ASP A 6 34.04 23.55 -12.27
CA ASP A 6 33.83 23.32 -10.83
C ASP A 6 32.35 22.94 -10.55
N TYR A 7 32.08 21.87 -9.82
CA TYR A 7 30.73 21.43 -9.44
C TYR A 7 29.89 22.52 -8.77
N TYR A 8 30.50 23.40 -7.97
CA TYR A 8 29.79 24.54 -7.39
C TYR A 8 29.36 25.54 -8.47
N GLN A 9 30.18 25.75 -9.50
CA GLN A 9 29.84 26.59 -10.65
C GLN A 9 28.77 25.93 -11.54
N THR A 10 28.82 24.61 -11.73
CA THR A 10 27.82 23.86 -12.48
C THR A 10 26.42 23.99 -11.87
N LEU A 11 26.33 23.93 -10.54
CA LEU A 11 25.07 24.17 -9.82
C LEU A 11 24.75 25.66 -9.61
N GLY A 12 25.71 26.56 -9.85
CA GLY A 12 25.53 28.00 -9.67
C GLY A 12 25.43 28.43 -8.20
N ILE A 13 26.18 27.76 -7.32
CA ILE A 13 26.14 27.97 -5.86
C ILE A 13 27.53 28.29 -5.31
N SER A 14 27.57 28.85 -4.10
CA SER A 14 28.83 29.12 -3.39
C SER A 14 29.40 27.84 -2.76
N LYS A 15 30.73 27.79 -2.54
CA LYS A 15 31.40 26.68 -1.82
C LYS A 15 30.88 26.51 -0.39
N ASN A 16 30.41 27.60 0.21
CA ASN A 16 29.81 27.62 1.56
C ASN A 16 28.30 27.32 1.56
N ALA A 17 27.74 26.85 0.45
CA ALA A 17 26.32 26.51 0.35
C ALA A 17 25.93 25.40 1.35
N THR A 18 24.74 25.53 1.95
CA THR A 18 24.19 24.47 2.80
C THR A 18 23.68 23.31 1.93
N ASP A 19 23.49 22.13 2.52
CA ASP A 19 22.93 20.97 1.81
C ASP A 19 21.53 21.28 1.23
N SER A 20 20.79 22.16 1.89
CA SER A 20 19.48 22.62 1.43
C SER A 20 19.58 23.49 0.16
N ASP A 21 20.63 24.29 0.05
CA ASP A 21 20.91 25.15 -1.12
C ASP A 21 21.40 24.30 -2.30
N ILE A 22 22.26 23.32 -2.04
CA ILE A 22 22.73 22.34 -3.05
C ILE A 22 21.53 21.60 -3.66
N LYS A 23 20.63 21.10 -2.82
CA LYS A 23 19.42 20.38 -3.25
C LYS A 23 18.45 21.28 -4.03
N ARG A 24 18.30 22.54 -3.63
CA ARG A 24 17.44 23.52 -4.32
C ARG A 24 18.00 23.90 -5.69
N ALA A 25 19.30 24.14 -5.77
CA ALA A 25 20.00 24.47 -7.00
C ALA A 25 19.94 23.32 -8.01
N TYR A 26 20.18 22.09 -7.56
CA TYR A 26 20.02 20.88 -8.37
C TYR A 26 18.63 20.78 -8.98
N ARG A 27 17.57 20.86 -8.16
CA ARG A 27 16.18 20.77 -8.66
C ARG A 27 15.86 21.83 -9.72
N THR A 28 16.37 23.04 -9.52
CA THR A 28 16.17 24.15 -10.46
C THR A 28 16.88 23.90 -11.78
N LYS A 29 18.15 23.49 -11.73
CA LYS A 29 18.99 23.20 -12.90
C LYS A 29 18.56 21.94 -13.66
N ALA A 30 18.19 20.89 -12.94
CA ALA A 30 17.70 19.63 -13.51
C ALA A 30 16.38 19.85 -14.27
N ARG A 31 15.48 20.71 -13.76
CA ARG A 31 14.24 21.05 -14.48
C ARG A 31 14.49 21.92 -15.71
N GLN A 32 15.48 22.81 -15.65
CA GLN A 32 15.86 23.69 -16.77
C GLN A 32 16.52 22.93 -17.92
N HIS A 33 17.36 21.94 -17.60
CA HIS A 33 18.12 21.16 -18.58
C HIS A 33 17.60 19.73 -18.76
N HIS A 34 16.34 19.48 -18.38
CA HIS A 34 15.72 18.18 -18.61
C HIS A 34 15.57 17.94 -20.12
N PRO A 35 15.86 16.75 -20.66
CA PRO A 35 15.75 16.45 -22.09
C PRO A 35 14.36 16.76 -22.70
N ASP A 36 13.30 16.64 -21.89
CA ASP A 36 11.94 16.97 -22.32
C ASP A 36 11.65 18.48 -22.40
N VAL A 37 12.41 19.30 -21.65
CA VAL A 37 12.22 20.76 -21.53
C VAL A 37 13.22 21.53 -22.39
N ASP A 38 14.47 21.07 -22.45
CA ASP A 38 15.58 21.63 -23.22
C ASP A 38 15.98 20.65 -24.32
N ARG A 39 15.61 20.96 -25.56
CA ARG A 39 15.92 20.16 -26.76
C ARG A 39 17.21 20.61 -27.45
N SER A 40 18.05 21.40 -26.79
CA SER A 40 19.33 21.80 -27.36
C SER A 40 20.29 20.60 -27.47
N PRO A 41 21.20 20.58 -28.47
CA PRO A 41 22.16 19.49 -28.64
C PRO A 41 23.08 19.28 -27.42
N ASP A 42 23.26 20.34 -26.61
CA ASP A 42 24.11 20.33 -25.42
C ASP A 42 23.34 20.05 -24.11
N ALA A 43 22.01 19.92 -24.16
CA ALA A 43 21.16 19.73 -22.97
C ALA A 43 21.54 18.46 -22.21
N GLU A 44 21.75 17.36 -22.93
CA GLU A 44 22.14 16.07 -22.33
C GLU A 44 23.49 16.16 -21.61
N LYS A 45 24.46 16.89 -22.21
CA LYS A 45 25.78 17.09 -21.61
C LYS A 45 25.70 17.92 -20.34
N LYS A 46 24.94 19.03 -20.37
CA LYS A 46 24.72 19.89 -19.20
C LYS A 46 23.99 19.14 -18.09
N PHE A 47 22.99 18.34 -18.43
CA PHE A 47 22.25 17.52 -17.48
C PHE A 47 23.15 16.49 -16.80
N LYS A 48 24.04 15.83 -17.55
CA LYS A 48 25.05 14.92 -17.00
C LYS A 48 26.00 15.64 -16.03
N GLU A 49 26.48 16.82 -16.38
CA GLU A 49 27.37 17.63 -15.52
C GLU A 49 26.66 18.08 -14.23
N ILE A 50 25.38 18.49 -14.31
CA ILE A 50 24.55 18.86 -13.14
C ILE A 50 24.36 17.67 -12.19
N ASN A 51 24.17 16.47 -12.74
CA ASN A 51 24.02 15.25 -11.96
C ASN A 51 25.32 14.83 -11.28
N GLU A 52 26.46 14.89 -12.00
CA GLU A 52 27.80 14.61 -11.44
C GLU A 52 28.09 15.57 -10.27
N ALA A 53 27.77 16.85 -10.44
CA ALA A 53 27.94 17.85 -9.39
C ALA A 53 27.10 17.57 -8.15
N TYR A 54 25.81 17.24 -8.31
CA TYR A 54 24.94 16.93 -7.18
C TYR A 54 25.36 15.65 -6.46
N GLN A 55 25.77 14.61 -7.19
CA GLN A 55 26.20 13.34 -6.58
C GLN A 55 27.43 13.51 -5.67
N VAL A 56 28.35 14.40 -6.05
CA VAL A 56 29.55 14.69 -5.26
C VAL A 56 29.24 15.65 -4.11
N LEU A 57 28.47 16.70 -4.35
CA LEU A 57 28.22 17.74 -3.34
C LEU A 57 27.14 17.38 -2.31
N SER A 58 26.23 16.45 -2.63
CA SER A 58 25.17 16.00 -1.73
C SER A 58 25.64 15.02 -0.64
N ASP A 59 26.79 14.39 -0.83
CA ASP A 59 27.39 13.44 0.11
C ASP A 59 28.53 14.11 0.89
N SER A 60 28.44 14.10 2.22
CA SER A 60 29.40 14.81 3.07
C SER A 60 30.85 14.34 2.88
N GLN A 61 31.09 13.05 2.62
CA GLN A 61 32.43 12.50 2.46
C GLN A 61 33.00 12.83 1.08
N LYS A 62 32.18 12.74 0.03
CA LYS A 62 32.59 13.08 -1.34
C LYS A 62 32.77 14.58 -1.52
N ARG A 63 31.92 15.39 -0.90
CA ARG A 63 32.06 16.85 -0.87
C ARG A 63 33.39 17.23 -0.23
N GLN A 64 33.72 16.64 0.92
CA GLN A 64 35.01 16.87 1.58
C GLN A 64 36.21 16.46 0.70
N ALA A 65 36.14 15.30 0.05
CA ALA A 65 37.19 14.85 -0.86
C ALA A 65 37.34 15.79 -2.08
N TYR A 66 36.23 16.26 -2.64
CA TYR A 66 36.21 17.24 -3.72
C TYR A 66 36.75 18.61 -3.28
N ASP A 67 36.42 19.06 -2.07
CA ASP A 67 36.91 20.33 -1.53
C ASP A 67 38.42 20.31 -1.30
N GLN A 68 38.98 19.14 -0.94
CA GLN A 68 40.42 18.94 -0.70
C GLN A 68 41.23 18.72 -1.99
N PHE A 69 40.71 17.91 -2.91
CA PHE A 69 41.49 17.39 -4.04
C PHE A 69 40.86 17.71 -5.41
N GLY A 70 39.74 18.44 -5.45
CA GLY A 70 39.01 18.76 -6.67
C GLY A 70 38.61 17.52 -7.48
N HIS A 71 38.56 17.68 -8.80
CA HIS A 71 38.21 16.58 -9.72
C HIS A 71 39.21 15.41 -9.71
N SER A 72 40.45 15.61 -9.23
CA SER A 72 41.46 14.54 -9.12
C SER A 72 41.13 13.49 -8.07
N ALA A 73 40.28 13.79 -7.07
CA ALA A 73 39.80 12.80 -6.11
C ALA A 73 39.16 11.58 -6.81
N PHE A 74 38.49 11.82 -7.93
CA PHE A 74 37.64 10.85 -8.61
C PHE A 74 38.24 10.33 -9.92
N GLN A 75 39.52 10.61 -10.19
CA GLN A 75 40.24 10.07 -11.35
C GLN A 75 40.83 8.68 -11.03
N PRO A 76 41.03 7.81 -12.03
CA PRO A 76 41.75 6.56 -11.85
C PRO A 76 43.17 6.83 -11.34
N GLY A 77 43.48 6.40 -10.11
CA GLY A 77 44.74 6.68 -9.41
C GLY A 77 44.65 7.75 -8.31
N GLY A 78 43.55 8.49 -8.23
CA GLY A 78 43.17 9.26 -7.05
C GLY A 78 42.58 8.34 -5.99
N GLY A 79 42.93 8.56 -4.72
CA GLY A 79 42.58 7.67 -3.59
C GLY A 79 41.08 7.44 -3.32
N PHE A 80 40.19 8.03 -4.12
CA PHE A 80 38.73 7.86 -4.06
C PHE A 80 38.12 7.19 -5.31
N GLY A 81 38.89 6.99 -6.40
CA GLY A 81 38.35 6.62 -7.73
C GLY A 81 39.09 5.52 -8.51
N GLY A 82 40.16 4.90 -7.96
CA GLY A 82 40.90 3.82 -8.63
C GLY A 82 40.85 2.50 -7.87
N ALA A 83 40.16 1.48 -8.40
CA ALA A 83 40.11 0.16 -7.80
C ALA A 83 41.33 -0.70 -8.19
N GLN A 84 42.25 -0.97 -7.24
CA GLN A 84 42.97 -2.25 -7.18
C GLN A 84 43.47 -2.55 -5.75
N ALA A 85 42.89 -3.61 -5.17
CA ALA A 85 43.47 -4.53 -4.19
C ALA A 85 44.20 -4.01 -2.93
N GLY A 86 43.62 -4.25 -1.75
CA GLY A 86 44.41 -4.67 -0.58
C GLY A 86 44.54 -3.72 0.63
N GLY A 87 43.56 -2.84 0.90
CA GLY A 87 43.50 -2.07 2.16
C GLY A 87 42.29 -2.44 3.04
N PRO A 88 42.36 -2.32 4.37
CA PRO A 88 41.40 -2.93 5.32
C PRO A 88 40.01 -2.28 5.38
N PHE A 89 39.66 -1.44 4.40
CA PHE A 89 38.36 -0.76 4.27
C PHE A 89 37.68 -1.12 2.94
N GLY A 90 37.61 -2.41 2.63
CA GLY A 90 36.88 -2.93 1.47
C GLY A 90 35.38 -3.02 1.74
N GLY A 91 34.58 -2.15 1.13
CA GLY A 91 33.12 -2.22 1.19
C GLY A 91 32.43 -1.42 0.08
N ALA A 92 31.95 -2.13 -0.95
CA ALA A 92 30.87 -1.74 -1.88
C ALA A 92 30.92 -0.32 -2.50
N GLY A 93 31.79 -0.12 -3.50
CA GLY A 93 31.78 1.09 -4.32
C GLY A 93 32.41 0.82 -5.69
N GLY A 94 31.70 0.11 -6.55
CA GLY A 94 32.20 -0.28 -7.87
C GLY A 94 32.23 0.89 -8.86
N PHE A 95 33.42 1.35 -9.21
CA PHE A 95 33.70 2.06 -10.47
C PHE A 95 34.05 0.99 -11.52
N ARG A 96 33.17 0.71 -12.47
CA ARG A 96 33.52 -0.06 -13.68
C ARG A 96 33.69 0.90 -14.85
N THR A 97 34.87 0.86 -15.45
CA THR A 97 35.15 1.46 -16.75
C THR A 97 34.37 0.65 -17.80
N TYR A 98 33.62 1.32 -18.68
CA TYR A 98 32.97 0.65 -19.80
C TYR A 98 33.84 0.73 -21.05
N THR A 99 34.36 -0.42 -21.42
CA THR A 99 34.68 -0.80 -22.81
C THR A 99 33.37 -1.25 -23.49
N TRP A 100 33.19 -0.86 -24.75
CA TRP A 100 31.97 -1.09 -25.54
C TRP A 100 32.04 -2.45 -26.25
N SER A 101 30.98 -3.27 -26.14
CA SER A 101 30.67 -4.31 -27.13
C SER A 101 29.16 -4.47 -27.24
N SER A 102 28.69 -4.48 -28.48
CA SER A 102 27.30 -4.33 -28.92
C SER A 102 26.44 -5.60 -28.85
N GLY A 103 25.13 -5.38 -28.74
CA GLY A 103 24.07 -6.32 -29.14
C GLY A 103 23.46 -7.07 -27.95
N GLY A 104 22.14 -7.13 -27.74
CA GLY A 104 20.99 -6.65 -28.49
C GLY A 104 19.73 -7.36 -27.96
N GLY A 105 18.61 -6.63 -27.85
CA GLY A 105 17.23 -7.14 -27.74
C GLY A 105 16.77 -7.67 -26.37
N GLN A 106 15.50 -7.60 -25.97
CA GLN A 106 14.28 -6.92 -26.44
C GLN A 106 13.17 -7.18 -25.37
N ASN A 107 12.14 -6.32 -25.34
CA ASN A 107 10.86 -6.34 -24.59
C ASN A 107 10.81 -5.47 -23.31
N GLN A 108 10.17 -4.28 -23.26
CA GLN A 108 8.87 -3.78 -23.79
C GLN A 108 7.70 -4.48 -23.06
N ASN A 109 6.80 -3.89 -22.26
CA ASN A 109 6.38 -2.52 -21.89
C ASN A 109 5.66 -2.62 -20.53
N ASP A 110 5.68 -1.58 -19.68
CA ASP A 110 4.46 -0.77 -19.42
C ASP A 110 4.75 0.47 -18.57
N PHE A 111 4.41 1.63 -19.12
CA PHE A 111 4.73 2.96 -18.62
C PHE A 111 3.41 3.65 -18.26
N GLY A 112 3.20 3.95 -16.98
CA GLY A 112 2.10 4.83 -16.59
C GLY A 112 1.77 4.85 -15.09
N GLY A 113 2.37 5.79 -14.35
CA GLY A 113 1.82 6.20 -13.04
C GLY A 113 2.82 6.78 -12.05
N PHE A 114 3.29 8.02 -12.28
CA PHE A 114 3.81 8.99 -11.29
C PHE A 114 4.45 8.44 -9.99
N ALA A 115 5.53 7.67 -10.13
CA ALA A 115 6.50 7.43 -9.07
C ALA A 115 7.87 7.95 -9.52
N ASP A 116 8.70 8.31 -8.54
CA ASP A 116 9.90 9.16 -8.56
C ASP A 116 10.69 9.30 -9.89
N PRO A 117 11.22 10.50 -10.22
CA PRO A 117 12.15 10.73 -11.35
C PRO A 117 13.42 9.83 -11.35
N PHE A 118 13.67 9.08 -10.27
CA PHE A 118 14.72 8.07 -10.20
C PHE A 118 14.32 6.72 -10.82
N ASP A 119 13.03 6.34 -10.82
CA ASP A 119 12.57 5.05 -11.37
C ASP A 119 12.59 5.07 -12.92
N ILE A 120 12.33 6.24 -13.53
CA ILE A 120 12.39 6.45 -14.97
C ILE A 120 13.84 6.43 -15.48
N PHE A 121 14.79 6.84 -14.64
CA PHE A 121 16.22 6.81 -14.96
C PHE A 121 16.78 5.37 -14.97
N GLU A 122 16.28 4.48 -14.12
CA GLU A 122 16.68 3.07 -14.07
C GLU A 122 16.21 2.24 -15.28
N ALA A 123 15.07 2.59 -15.88
CA ALA A 123 14.57 1.92 -17.08
C ALA A 123 15.42 2.21 -18.33
N PHE A 124 16.10 3.36 -18.37
CA PHE A 124 16.86 3.81 -19.54
C PHE A 124 18.35 3.39 -19.53
N PHE A 125 18.92 3.12 -18.35
CA PHE A 125 20.37 2.87 -18.18
C PHE A 125 20.78 1.44 -17.81
N GLY A 126 19.89 0.44 -17.95
CA GLY A 126 20.26 -0.97 -18.15
C GLY A 126 21.28 -1.58 -17.18
N GLY A 127 21.30 -1.14 -15.92
CA GLY A 127 22.30 -1.50 -14.94
C GLY A 127 21.66 -1.80 -13.59
N GLN A 128 21.66 -3.08 -13.22
CA GLN A 128 21.15 -3.61 -11.97
C GLN A 128 21.72 -2.83 -10.75
N SER A 129 20.86 -2.10 -10.05
CA SER A 129 21.23 -1.19 -8.94
C SER A 129 21.87 -1.97 -7.76
N PRO A 130 23.07 -1.58 -7.27
CA PRO A 130 23.70 -2.15 -6.08
C PRO A 130 23.28 -1.46 -4.77
N PHE A 131 22.33 -0.53 -4.80
CA PHE A 131 21.79 0.17 -3.62
C PHE A 131 20.32 -0.21 -3.40
N GLY A 132 20.05 -0.91 -2.30
CA GLY A 132 18.72 -0.94 -1.71
C GLY A 132 17.82 -2.09 -2.14
N ARG A 133 18.22 -3.35 -1.87
CA ARG A 133 17.21 -4.28 -1.34
C ARG A 133 16.67 -3.63 -0.08
N GLN A 134 15.53 -2.94 -0.16
CA GLN A 134 14.78 -2.58 1.03
C GLN A 134 14.60 -3.89 1.79
N ALA A 135 15.28 -4.03 2.93
CA ALA A 135 15.21 -5.24 3.71
C ALA A 135 13.72 -5.51 3.97
N ARG A 136 13.20 -6.57 3.37
CA ARG A 136 11.78 -6.91 3.52
C ARG A 136 11.56 -7.15 5.00
N LEU A 137 10.81 -6.25 5.64
CA LEU A 137 10.45 -6.42 7.04
C LEU A 137 9.83 -7.82 7.22
N PRO A 138 10.24 -8.61 8.22
CA PRO A 138 9.64 -9.90 8.49
C PRO A 138 8.13 -9.76 8.65
N ARG A 139 7.38 -10.71 8.09
CA ARG A 139 5.92 -10.73 8.11
C ARG A 139 5.44 -11.83 9.05
N TYR A 140 4.70 -11.44 10.07
CA TYR A 140 4.06 -12.36 11.01
C TYR A 140 2.57 -12.43 10.69
N VAL A 141 1.98 -13.62 10.77
CA VAL A 141 0.54 -13.80 10.55
C VAL A 141 -0.13 -13.98 11.90
N ILE A 142 -1.19 -13.21 12.15
CA ILE A 142 -2.06 -13.41 13.30
C ILE A 142 -3.42 -13.89 12.85
N LYS A 143 -3.92 -14.95 13.49
CA LYS A 143 -5.28 -15.43 13.27
C LYS A 143 -6.23 -14.72 14.23
N LEU A 144 -7.29 -14.16 13.67
CA LEU A 144 -8.34 -13.44 14.39
C LEU A 144 -9.69 -14.06 14.09
N ASP A 145 -10.52 -14.15 15.12
CA ASP A 145 -11.93 -14.44 14.90
C ASP A 145 -12.64 -13.23 14.31
N PHE A 146 -13.72 -13.49 13.57
CA PHE A 146 -14.50 -12.42 12.94
C PHE A 146 -14.90 -11.31 13.92
N MET A 147 -15.42 -11.68 15.08
CA MET A 147 -15.84 -10.72 16.10
C MET A 147 -14.65 -9.97 16.73
N GLU A 148 -13.50 -10.63 16.90
CA GLU A 148 -12.27 -9.96 17.34
C GLU A 148 -11.81 -8.90 16.33
N ALA A 149 -11.92 -9.20 15.03
CA ALA A 149 -11.58 -8.27 13.97
C ALA A 149 -12.55 -7.08 13.90
N VAL A 150 -13.84 -7.31 14.15
CA VAL A 150 -14.87 -6.26 14.15
C VAL A 150 -14.69 -5.29 15.32
N HIS A 151 -14.56 -5.79 16.55
CA HIS A 151 -14.48 -4.94 17.74
C HIS A 151 -13.05 -4.48 18.09
N GLY A 152 -12.03 -5.11 17.49
CA GLY A 152 -10.64 -4.95 17.89
C GLY A 152 -10.34 -5.75 19.15
N THR A 153 -9.08 -6.13 19.33
CA THR A 153 -8.66 -6.93 20.47
C THR A 153 -7.21 -6.65 20.84
N GLN A 154 -6.79 -7.05 22.03
CA GLN A 154 -5.39 -7.15 22.40
C GLN A 154 -4.99 -8.61 22.38
N LYS A 155 -4.01 -8.97 21.56
CA LYS A 155 -3.56 -10.35 21.40
C LYS A 155 -2.06 -10.45 21.62
N GLU A 156 -1.64 -11.54 22.25
CA GLU A 156 -0.22 -11.86 22.40
C GLU A 156 0.29 -12.45 21.10
N VAL A 157 1.35 -11.85 20.55
CA VAL A 157 2.00 -12.29 19.33
C VAL A 157 3.46 -12.57 19.64
N GLU A 158 3.94 -13.70 19.13
CA GLU A 158 5.37 -14.01 19.11
C GLU A 158 5.98 -13.43 17.83
N ALA A 159 6.64 -12.29 17.96
CA ALA A 159 7.35 -11.64 16.87
C ALA A 159 8.79 -11.41 17.29
N GLU A 160 9.73 -11.61 16.37
CA GLU A 160 11.18 -11.48 16.63
C GLU A 160 11.69 -12.35 17.79
N GLY A 161 11.07 -13.51 18.03
CA GLY A 161 11.41 -14.41 19.13
C GLY A 161 11.03 -13.90 20.53
N LYS A 162 10.19 -12.85 20.61
CA LYS A 162 9.65 -12.32 21.86
C LYS A 162 8.13 -12.32 21.83
N ARG A 163 7.52 -12.61 22.98
CA ARG A 163 6.08 -12.47 23.18
C ARG A 163 5.75 -11.05 23.60
N GLN A 164 4.85 -10.41 22.87
CA GLN A 164 4.39 -9.05 23.16
C GLN A 164 2.89 -8.91 22.92
N LYS A 165 2.23 -8.08 23.73
CA LYS A 165 0.81 -7.74 23.57
C LYS A 165 0.67 -6.63 22.55
N ILE A 166 -0.02 -6.92 21.45
CA ILE A 166 -0.29 -5.97 20.37
C ILE A 166 -1.77 -5.62 20.39
N LYS A 167 -2.07 -4.32 20.33
CA LYS A 167 -3.43 -3.81 20.17
C LYS A 167 -3.79 -3.78 18.69
N ILE A 168 -4.80 -4.55 18.33
CA ILE A 168 -5.32 -4.65 16.97
C ILE A 168 -6.53 -3.72 16.88
N PRO A 169 -6.55 -2.78 15.92
CA PRO A 169 -7.65 -1.84 15.79
C PRO A 169 -8.94 -2.56 15.37
N ALA A 170 -10.07 -1.98 15.78
CA ALA A 170 -11.38 -2.41 15.33
C ALA A 170 -11.54 -2.21 13.82
N GLY A 171 -12.19 -3.15 13.16
CA GLY A 171 -12.51 -3.07 11.74
C GLY A 171 -11.43 -3.57 10.79
N VAL A 172 -10.37 -4.21 11.29
CA VAL A 172 -9.37 -4.87 10.44
C VAL A 172 -10.03 -5.97 9.61
N ASP A 173 -9.66 -6.08 8.34
CA ASP A 173 -10.14 -7.11 7.41
C ASP A 173 -9.09 -8.21 7.19
N ASP A 174 -9.49 -9.30 6.56
CA ASP A 174 -8.58 -10.34 6.10
C ASP A 174 -7.52 -9.74 5.15
N GLY A 175 -6.26 -10.08 5.39
CA GLY A 175 -5.11 -9.52 4.68
C GLY A 175 -4.68 -8.13 5.15
N SER A 176 -5.35 -7.52 6.13
CA SER A 176 -4.93 -6.21 6.66
C SER A 176 -3.53 -6.26 7.23
N GLU A 177 -2.72 -5.25 6.90
CA GLU A 177 -1.34 -5.15 7.35
C GLU A 177 -1.18 -4.06 8.41
N ILE A 178 -0.66 -4.43 9.57
CA ILE A 178 -0.27 -3.50 10.62
C ILE A 178 1.25 -3.40 10.59
N ARG A 179 1.77 -2.24 10.20
CA ARG A 179 3.21 -1.98 10.09
C ARG A 179 3.77 -1.50 11.42
N PHE A 180 4.75 -2.23 11.94
CA PHE A 180 5.63 -1.80 13.01
C PHE A 180 6.97 -1.37 12.44
N SER A 181 7.82 -0.75 13.26
CA SER A 181 9.13 -0.25 12.83
C SER A 181 10.04 -1.33 12.24
N ASN A 182 9.87 -2.57 12.70
CA ASN A 182 10.76 -3.71 12.49
C ASN A 182 10.08 -4.95 11.88
N PHE A 183 8.76 -5.04 11.90
CA PHE A 183 8.01 -6.13 11.26
C PHE A 183 6.63 -5.67 10.77
N VAL A 184 5.99 -6.50 9.96
CA VAL A 184 4.60 -6.31 9.53
C VAL A 184 3.76 -7.46 10.07
N LEU A 185 2.63 -7.13 10.70
CA LEU A 185 1.65 -8.11 11.15
C LEU A 185 0.51 -8.18 10.13
N VAL A 186 0.28 -9.36 9.58
CA VAL A 186 -0.81 -9.63 8.63
C VAL A 186 -1.95 -10.30 9.38
N CYS A 187 -3.12 -9.67 9.37
CA CYS A 187 -4.32 -10.22 9.97
C CYS A 187 -4.95 -11.26 9.03
N GLN A 188 -5.14 -12.47 9.54
CA GLN A 188 -5.94 -13.51 8.89
C GLN A 188 -7.24 -13.67 9.67
N VAL A 189 -8.36 -13.30 9.07
CA VAL A 189 -9.66 -13.27 9.75
C VAL A 189 -10.47 -14.50 9.36
N THR A 190 -10.96 -15.24 10.36
CA THR A 190 -11.82 -16.40 10.12
C THR A 190 -13.21 -15.97 9.66
N ARG A 191 -13.85 -16.80 8.83
CA ARG A 191 -15.22 -16.54 8.35
C ARG A 191 -16.24 -16.84 9.45
N HIS A 192 -17.25 -15.99 9.58
CA HIS A 192 -18.37 -16.23 10.49
C HIS A 192 -19.51 -16.95 9.75
N PRO A 193 -20.23 -17.91 10.38
CA PRO A 193 -21.34 -18.62 9.74
C PRO A 193 -22.53 -17.70 9.43
N LYS A 194 -22.85 -16.76 10.32
CA LYS A 194 -24.00 -15.84 10.15
C LYS A 194 -23.65 -14.55 9.41
N PHE A 195 -22.46 -13.99 9.66
CA PHE A 195 -22.11 -12.63 9.22
C PHE A 195 -21.17 -12.70 8.02
N LYS A 196 -21.63 -12.18 6.88
CA LYS A 196 -20.83 -12.08 5.66
C LYS A 196 -20.36 -10.64 5.50
N ARG A 197 -19.06 -10.40 5.61
CA ARG A 197 -18.48 -9.06 5.42
C ARG A 197 -18.36 -8.69 3.95
N ARG A 198 -18.66 -7.43 3.63
CA ARG A 198 -18.42 -6.79 2.33
C ARG A 198 -17.81 -5.41 2.58
N GLY A 199 -16.48 -5.32 2.61
CA GLY A 199 -15.79 -4.09 3.00
C GLY A 199 -16.09 -3.74 4.47
N TYR A 200 -16.75 -2.62 4.72
CA TYR A 200 -17.22 -2.23 6.07
C TYR A 200 -18.66 -2.64 6.33
N ASP A 201 -19.37 -3.15 5.33
CA ASP A 201 -20.75 -3.58 5.46
C ASP A 201 -20.85 -5.05 5.86
N ILE A 202 -21.97 -5.39 6.49
CA ILE A 202 -22.31 -6.75 6.90
C ILE A 202 -23.56 -7.18 6.16
N VAL A 203 -23.57 -8.42 5.68
CA VAL A 203 -24.71 -9.04 5.06
C VAL A 203 -25.09 -10.29 5.85
N THR A 204 -26.36 -10.38 6.25
CA THR A 204 -26.93 -11.59 6.85
C THR A 204 -28.18 -12.00 6.08
N GLU A 205 -28.56 -13.26 6.25
CA GLU A 205 -29.83 -13.77 5.77
C GLU A 205 -30.72 -14.01 7.00
N HIS A 206 -31.95 -13.50 6.95
CA HIS A 206 -32.94 -13.69 8.02
C HIS A 206 -34.16 -14.39 7.47
N GLU A 207 -34.49 -15.53 8.06
CA GLU A 207 -35.60 -16.36 7.62
C GLU A 207 -36.90 -15.98 8.33
N ILE A 208 -37.97 -15.79 7.56
CA ILE A 208 -39.33 -15.54 8.08
C ILE A 208 -40.34 -16.48 7.43
N SER A 209 -41.42 -16.79 8.13
CA SER A 209 -42.52 -17.58 7.56
C SER A 209 -43.29 -16.80 6.50
N PHE A 210 -43.91 -17.53 5.57
CA PHE A 210 -44.86 -16.97 4.60
C PHE A 210 -45.92 -16.07 5.27
N SER A 211 -46.51 -16.52 6.39
CA SER A 211 -47.52 -15.76 7.13
C SER A 211 -47.00 -14.42 7.66
N LYS A 212 -45.77 -14.39 8.20
CA LYS A 212 -45.12 -13.16 8.68
C LYS A 212 -44.81 -12.21 7.52
N ALA A 213 -44.37 -12.74 6.39
CA ALA A 213 -44.11 -11.94 5.19
C ALA A 213 -45.40 -11.30 4.63
N ALA A 214 -46.49 -12.07 4.61
CA ALA A 214 -47.80 -11.61 4.13
C ALA A 214 -48.42 -10.56 5.07
N LEU A 215 -48.48 -10.83 6.38
CA LEU A 215 -49.15 -9.98 7.37
C LEU A 215 -48.28 -8.83 7.89
N GLY A 216 -46.96 -8.92 7.70
CA GLY A 216 -45.98 -8.07 8.36
C GLY A 216 -45.66 -8.57 9.77
N SER A 217 -44.46 -8.24 10.26
CA SER A 217 -44.03 -8.63 11.60
C SER A 217 -42.99 -7.66 12.16
N VAL A 218 -42.68 -7.81 13.45
CA VAL A 218 -41.51 -7.19 14.06
C VAL A 218 -40.55 -8.32 14.41
N GLU A 219 -39.36 -8.31 13.81
CA GLU A 219 -38.33 -9.32 14.03
C GLU A 219 -37.15 -8.71 14.78
N GLU A 220 -36.51 -9.52 15.60
CA GLU A 220 -35.27 -9.16 16.27
C GLU A 220 -34.08 -9.73 15.50
N ILE A 221 -33.20 -8.85 15.03
CA ILE A 221 -32.02 -9.20 14.22
C ILE A 221 -30.78 -9.06 15.08
N GLU A 222 -29.96 -10.11 15.12
CA GLU A 222 -28.62 -10.06 15.68
C GLU A 222 -27.69 -9.26 14.76
N THR A 223 -27.13 -8.17 15.27
CA THR A 223 -26.05 -7.41 14.63
C THR A 223 -24.74 -7.68 15.36
N VAL A 224 -23.61 -7.17 14.84
CA VAL A 224 -22.32 -7.31 15.52
C VAL A 224 -22.24 -6.58 16.86
N ASP A 225 -22.99 -5.50 17.04
CA ASP A 225 -22.99 -4.70 18.27
C ASP A 225 -24.18 -5.02 19.21
N GLY A 226 -24.97 -6.06 18.91
CA GLY A 226 -26.14 -6.46 19.69
C GLY A 226 -27.41 -6.63 18.84
N SER A 227 -28.55 -6.91 19.48
CA SER A 227 -29.81 -7.13 18.77
C SER A 227 -30.55 -5.82 18.46
N VAL A 228 -31.24 -5.79 17.33
CA VAL A 228 -32.06 -4.65 16.88
C VAL A 228 -33.39 -5.16 16.39
N LYS A 229 -34.49 -4.55 16.86
CA LYS A 229 -35.83 -4.84 16.36
C LYS A 229 -36.10 -4.08 15.07
N ILE A 230 -36.56 -4.80 14.04
CA ILE A 230 -36.89 -4.25 12.73
C ILE A 230 -38.36 -4.53 12.42
N LYS A 231 -39.03 -3.58 11.77
CA LYS A 231 -40.38 -3.79 11.25
C LYS A 231 -40.29 -4.31 9.83
N ILE A 232 -40.88 -5.48 9.59
CA ILE A 232 -41.04 -6.07 8.26
C ILE A 232 -42.44 -5.69 7.75
N PRO A 233 -42.54 -4.93 6.64
CA PRO A 233 -43.82 -4.58 6.04
C PRO A 233 -44.61 -5.81 5.60
N SER A 234 -45.94 -5.71 5.58
CA SER A 234 -46.79 -6.70 4.93
C SER A 234 -46.48 -6.77 3.42
N GLY A 235 -46.64 -7.95 2.84
CA GLY A 235 -46.31 -8.19 1.44
C GLY A 235 -44.81 -8.18 1.10
N THR A 236 -43.92 -8.29 2.10
CA THR A 236 -42.47 -8.36 1.87
C THR A 236 -42.12 -9.58 1.04
N GLN A 237 -41.37 -9.39 -0.04
CA GLN A 237 -40.95 -10.47 -0.94
C GLN A 237 -39.64 -11.13 -0.48
N SER A 238 -39.42 -12.39 -0.86
CA SER A 238 -38.15 -13.08 -0.61
C SER A 238 -37.02 -12.40 -1.40
N GLY A 239 -35.86 -12.25 -0.77
CA GLY A 239 -34.71 -11.51 -1.31
C GLY A 239 -34.73 -10.00 -1.01
N THR A 240 -35.81 -9.46 -0.43
CA THR A 240 -35.87 -8.05 -0.01
C THR A 240 -34.72 -7.74 0.94
N GLN A 241 -34.00 -6.64 0.67
CA GLN A 241 -32.88 -6.19 1.49
C GLN A 241 -33.33 -5.04 2.39
N ILE A 242 -33.17 -5.21 3.70
CA ILE A 242 -33.42 -4.17 4.70
C ILE A 242 -32.07 -3.66 5.19
N ARG A 243 -31.82 -2.35 5.07
CA ARG A 243 -30.58 -1.70 5.49
C ARG A 243 -30.72 -1.16 6.92
N LEU A 244 -29.85 -1.63 7.81
CA LEU A 244 -29.67 -1.12 9.16
C LEU A 244 -28.47 -0.16 9.17
N ARG A 245 -28.77 1.14 9.20
CA ARG A 245 -27.75 2.19 9.08
C ARG A 245 -26.81 2.19 10.27
N GLY A 246 -25.50 2.26 10.02
CA GLY A 246 -24.46 2.35 11.05
C GLY A 246 -24.32 1.10 11.92
N LYS A 247 -24.86 -0.05 11.47
CA LYS A 247 -24.80 -1.34 12.17
C LYS A 247 -23.79 -2.32 11.56
N GLY A 248 -22.93 -1.83 10.66
CA GLY A 248 -21.81 -2.57 10.09
C GLY A 248 -20.54 -2.40 10.92
N ILE A 249 -19.40 -2.52 10.26
CA ILE A 249 -18.08 -2.54 10.87
C ILE A 249 -17.52 -1.13 10.98
N LYS A 250 -16.83 -0.83 12.08
CA LYS A 250 -16.11 0.43 12.26
C LYS A 250 -15.01 0.61 11.21
N HIS A 251 -14.81 1.84 10.72
CA HIS A 251 -13.67 2.15 9.86
C HIS A 251 -12.35 2.15 10.67
N VAL A 252 -11.31 1.46 10.16
CA VAL A 252 -10.01 1.31 10.86
C VAL A 252 -9.35 2.65 11.17
N SER A 253 -9.32 3.55 10.19
CA SER A 253 -8.64 4.86 10.27
C SER A 253 -9.60 6.05 10.16
N GLY A 254 -10.91 5.80 10.22
CA GLY A 254 -11.95 6.79 9.94
C GLY A 254 -12.96 6.93 11.08
N HIS A 255 -13.77 7.97 10.97
CA HIS A 255 -14.96 8.13 11.81
C HIS A 255 -16.15 7.52 11.07
N GLY A 256 -16.91 6.69 11.77
CA GLY A 256 -18.13 6.08 11.23
C GLY A 256 -18.08 4.55 11.20
N TYR A 257 -19.20 4.01 10.73
CA TYR A 257 -19.49 2.59 10.64
C TYR A 257 -20.09 2.32 9.26
N GLY A 258 -19.83 1.13 8.72
CA GLY A 258 -20.63 0.61 7.62
C GLY A 258 -22.04 0.26 8.06
N ASP A 259 -22.78 -0.39 7.17
CA ASP A 259 -24.17 -0.77 7.39
C ASP A 259 -24.35 -2.29 7.47
N HIS A 260 -25.48 -2.71 8.01
CA HIS A 260 -25.87 -4.11 8.00
C HIS A 260 -27.09 -4.30 7.10
N TYR A 261 -26.90 -5.06 6.02
CA TYR A 261 -27.95 -5.47 5.09
C TYR A 261 -28.49 -6.84 5.49
N VAL A 262 -29.78 -6.88 5.81
CA VAL A 262 -30.51 -8.09 6.13
C VAL A 262 -31.29 -8.53 4.89
N ILE A 263 -30.96 -9.69 4.34
CA ILE A 263 -31.69 -10.28 3.21
C ILE A 263 -32.78 -11.17 3.79
N ILE A 264 -34.04 -10.82 3.53
CA ILE A 264 -35.18 -11.59 4.00
C ILE A 264 -35.36 -12.83 3.12
N ARG A 265 -35.41 -14.01 3.74
CA ARG A 265 -35.69 -15.28 3.08
C ARG A 265 -37.02 -15.81 3.59
N ILE A 266 -37.98 -15.99 2.68
CA ILE A 266 -39.28 -16.57 3.06
C ILE A 266 -39.14 -18.08 3.06
N HIS A 267 -39.36 -18.70 4.22
CA HIS A 267 -39.42 -20.14 4.38
C HIS A 267 -40.88 -20.60 4.29
N VAL A 268 -41.16 -21.50 3.33
CA VAL A 268 -42.44 -22.18 3.17
C VAL A 268 -42.33 -23.55 3.85
N PRO A 269 -43.23 -23.89 4.80
CA PRO A 269 -43.15 -25.17 5.50
C PRO A 269 -43.36 -26.34 4.54
N SER A 270 -42.54 -27.39 4.67
CA SER A 270 -42.59 -28.60 3.82
C SER A 270 -43.70 -29.58 4.20
N ARG A 271 -44.28 -29.43 5.40
CA ARG A 271 -45.38 -30.26 5.91
C ARG A 271 -46.43 -29.37 6.54
N LEU A 272 -47.69 -29.69 6.28
CA LEU A 272 -48.86 -28.97 6.77
C LEU A 272 -49.81 -29.93 7.49
N SER A 273 -50.38 -29.50 8.61
CA SER A 273 -51.49 -30.20 9.24
C SER A 273 -52.75 -30.12 8.37
N ARG A 274 -53.75 -30.96 8.64
CA ARG A 274 -55.04 -30.94 7.93
C ARG A 274 -55.72 -29.57 8.02
N GLU A 275 -55.67 -28.95 9.19
CA GLU A 275 -56.22 -27.61 9.43
C GLU A 275 -55.44 -26.53 8.68
N GLN A 276 -54.10 -26.56 8.73
CA GLN A 276 -53.26 -25.59 8.02
C GLN A 276 -53.45 -25.65 6.51
N ARG A 277 -53.57 -26.86 5.94
CA ARG A 277 -53.89 -27.05 4.52
C ARG A 277 -55.24 -26.44 4.17
N LYS A 278 -56.29 -26.78 4.94
CA LYS A 278 -57.64 -26.25 4.72
C LYS A 278 -57.66 -24.72 4.71
N LEU A 279 -56.96 -24.08 5.66
CA LEU A 279 -56.88 -22.61 5.73
C LEU A 279 -56.14 -21.99 4.54
N LEU A 280 -55.12 -22.67 3.99
CA LEU A 280 -54.40 -22.19 2.81
C LEU A 280 -55.21 -22.37 1.52
N GLU A 281 -55.96 -23.48 1.40
CA GLU A 281 -56.90 -23.71 0.30
C GLU A 281 -58.02 -22.65 0.30
N GLU A 282 -58.61 -22.36 1.47
CA GLU A 282 -59.60 -21.28 1.62
C GLU A 282 -59.01 -19.91 1.29
N PHE A 283 -57.75 -19.65 1.65
CA PHE A 283 -57.07 -18.40 1.30
C PHE A 283 -56.83 -18.27 -0.21
N GLU A 284 -56.50 -19.37 -0.89
CA GLU A 284 -56.32 -19.41 -2.35
C GLU A 284 -57.63 -19.13 -3.09
N GLU A 285 -58.77 -19.64 -2.63
CA GLU A 285 -60.08 -19.35 -3.22
C GLU A 285 -60.49 -17.86 -3.12
N LEU A 286 -59.98 -17.15 -2.11
CA LEU A 286 -60.27 -15.74 -1.86
C LEU A 286 -59.30 -14.78 -2.58
N SER A 287 -58.18 -15.29 -3.10
CA SER A 287 -57.08 -14.49 -3.67
C SER A 287 -57.24 -14.31 -5.18
#